data_AF-A0A3C0EB42-F1
#
_entry.id   AF-A0A3C0EB42-F1
#
_cell.length_a   1.000
_cell.length_b   1.000
_cell.length_c   1.000
_cell.angle_alpha   90.00
_cell.angle_beta   90.00
_cell.angle_gamma   90.00
#
_symmetry.space_group_name_H-M   'P 1'
#
loop_
_entity.id
_entity.type
_entity.pdbx_description
1 polymer ?
#
loop_
_entity_poly.entity_id
_entity_poly.type
_entity_poly.pdbx_seq_one_letter_code
_entity_poly.pdbx_strand_id
1 'polypeptide(L)'
;MDPGVVVTGFAVGVAAGVMSMVPGGLGVQEGSMAGAYHLLGVPLEQGVLVSFLFRLVYYMVPFGVSLLFYRNVLRERVNLGAGQG
;
A
#
# COMPACT_ATOMS: atom_id res chain seq x y z
N MET A 1 -15.32 7.99 -9.93
CA MET A 1 -13.96 8.23 -10.44
C MET A 1 -13.72 7.26 -11.56
N ASP A 2 -13.36 7.77 -12.73
CA ASP A 2 -12.96 6.92 -13.84
C ASP A 2 -11.69 6.12 -13.48
N PRO A 3 -11.60 4.84 -13.87
CA PRO A 3 -10.43 4.01 -13.59
C PRO A 3 -9.11 4.65 -14.07
N GLY A 4 -9.16 5.37 -15.20
CA GLY A 4 -7.99 6.08 -15.74
C GLY A 4 -7.45 7.17 -14.83
N VAL A 5 -8.33 7.89 -14.11
CA VAL A 5 -7.93 8.92 -13.14
C VAL A 5 -7.19 8.27 -11.97
N VAL A 6 -7.73 7.17 -11.43
CA VAL A 6 -7.14 6.43 -10.31
C VAL A 6 -5.76 5.88 -10.67
N VAL A 7 -5.65 5.22 -11.83
CA VAL A 7 -4.38 4.65 -12.31
C VAL A 7 -3.34 5.74 -12.52
N THR A 8 -3.74 6.89 -13.06
CA THR A 8 -2.82 8.02 -13.31
C THR A 8 -2.29 8.60 -12.00
N GLY A 9 -3.16 8.90 -11.03
CA GLY A 9 -2.71 9.42 -9.74
C GLY A 9 -1.84 8.42 -8.98
N PHE A 10 -2.17 7.13 -9.05
CA PHE A 10 -1.32 6.06 -8.50
C PHE A 10 0.07 6.03 -9.11
N ALA A 11 0.17 6.04 -10.45
CA ALA A 11 1.46 6.03 -11.14
C ALA A 11 2.31 7.25 -10.77
N VAL A 12 1.71 8.43 -10.72
CA VAL A 12 2.39 9.67 -10.30
C VAL A 12 2.85 9.59 -8.84
N GLY A 13 1.98 9.14 -7.94
CA GLY A 13 2.29 9.00 -6.52
C GLY A 13 3.42 8.01 -6.25
N VAL A 14 3.43 6.86 -6.93
CA VAL A 14 4.53 5.87 -6.83
C VAL A 14 5.82 6.42 -7.38
N ALA A 15 5.80 7.02 -8.58
CA ALA A 15 6.99 7.60 -9.19
C ALA A 15 7.62 8.67 -8.29
N ALA A 16 6.81 9.62 -7.79
CA ALA A 16 7.27 10.64 -6.86
C ALA A 16 7.78 10.06 -5.54
N GLY A 17 7.07 9.07 -4.98
CA GLY A 17 7.47 8.37 -3.77
C GLY A 17 8.83 7.69 -3.92
N VAL A 18 9.06 6.96 -5.01
CA VAL A 18 10.35 6.31 -5.30
C VAL A 18 11.45 7.35 -5.53
N MET A 19 11.19 8.38 -6.34
CA MET A 19 12.17 9.44 -6.62
C MET A 19 12.60 10.20 -5.36
N SER A 20 11.72 10.30 -4.36
CA SER A 20 12.03 11.02 -3.11
C SER A 20 13.05 10.33 -2.21
N MET A 21 13.31 9.03 -2.41
CA MET A 21 14.17 8.21 -1.55
C MET A 21 13.74 8.22 -0.07
N VAL A 22 12.52 8.66 0.24
CA VAL A 22 11.94 8.58 1.58
C VAL A 22 11.60 7.11 1.85
N PRO A 23 12.03 6.53 3.00
CA PRO A 23 11.64 5.18 3.37
C PRO A 23 10.12 5.01 3.33
N GLY A 24 9.65 4.11 2.47
CA GLY A 24 8.24 3.88 2.23
C GLY A 24 7.48 5.02 1.53
N GLY A 25 8.13 6.10 1.08
CA GLY A 25 7.46 7.22 0.40
C GLY A 25 6.37 7.88 1.23
N LEU A 26 6.49 7.87 2.56
CA LEU A 26 5.52 8.45 3.49
C LEU A 26 5.39 9.96 3.25
N GLY A 27 4.16 10.45 3.16
CA GLY A 27 3.85 11.85 2.86
C GLY A 27 4.02 12.22 1.38
N VAL A 28 5.10 11.79 0.73
CA VAL A 28 5.34 12.11 -0.69
C VAL A 28 4.35 11.40 -1.60
N GLN A 29 4.15 10.10 -1.42
CA GLN A 29 3.22 9.34 -2.26
C GLN A 29 1.79 9.88 -2.13
N GLU A 30 1.31 10.10 -0.91
CA GLU A 30 -0.05 10.59 -0.67
C GLU A 30 -0.25 12.00 -1.18
N GLY A 31 0.72 12.89 -0.93
CA GLY A 31 0.67 14.28 -1.37
C GLY A 31 0.70 14.38 -2.89
N SER A 32 1.59 13.64 -3.55
CA SER A 32 1.68 13.61 -5.01
C SER A 32 0.45 12.99 -5.65
N MET A 33 -0.11 11.93 -5.06
CA MET A 33 -1.30 11.27 -5.58
C MET A 33 -2.56 12.13 -5.41
N ALA A 34 -2.76 12.73 -4.23
CA ALA A 34 -3.85 13.66 -3.98
C ALA A 34 -3.74 14.91 -4.88
N GLY A 35 -2.52 15.43 -5.07
CA GLY A 35 -2.24 16.52 -6.00
C GLY A 35 -2.57 16.15 -7.45
N ALA A 36 -2.16 14.97 -7.91
CA ALA A 36 -2.49 14.48 -9.25
C ALA A 36 -4.00 14.34 -9.45
N TYR A 37 -4.73 13.77 -8.47
CA TYR A 37 -6.19 13.71 -8.54
C TYR A 37 -6.84 15.09 -8.60
N HIS A 38 -6.34 16.03 -7.81
CA HIS A 38 -6.85 17.40 -7.82
C HIS A 38 -6.66 18.07 -9.19
N LEU A 39 -5.50 17.90 -9.82
CA LEU A 39 -5.22 18.38 -11.17
C LEU A 39 -6.12 17.72 -12.23
N LEU A 40 -6.60 16.50 -11.99
CA LEU A 40 -7.54 15.78 -12.84
C LEU A 40 -9.01 16.15 -12.56
N GLY A 41 -9.26 17.20 -11.77
CA GLY A 41 -10.61 17.73 -11.50
C GLY A 41 -11.33 17.07 -10.33
N VAL A 42 -10.64 16.25 -9.53
CA VAL A 42 -11.22 15.64 -8.32
C VAL A 42 -11.17 16.63 -7.15
N PRO A 43 -12.23 16.72 -6.33
CA PRO A 43 -12.16 17.45 -5.06
C PRO A 43 -11.00 16.98 -4.18
N LEU A 44 -10.26 17.93 -3.59
CA LEU A 44 -9.05 17.61 -2.83
C LEU A 44 -9.36 16.70 -1.63
N GLU A 45 -10.48 16.91 -0.92
CA GLU A 45 -10.85 16.05 0.21
C GLU A 45 -11.01 14.59 -0.21
N GLN A 46 -11.64 14.36 -1.37
CA GLN A 46 -11.81 13.03 -1.93
C GLN A 46 -10.47 12.44 -2.40
N GLY A 47 -9.62 13.23 -3.06
CA GLY A 47 -8.29 12.79 -3.52
C GLY A 47 -7.38 12.37 -2.37
N VAL A 48 -7.36 13.15 -1.28
CA VAL A 48 -6.63 12.82 -0.05
C VAL A 48 -7.18 11.55 0.59
N LEU A 49 -8.50 11.44 0.74
CA LEU A 49 -9.14 10.27 1.36
C LEU A 49 -8.82 8.98 0.60
N VAL A 50 -8.95 9.00 -0.74
CA VAL A 50 -8.63 7.86 -1.59
C VAL A 50 -7.16 7.47 -1.47
N SER A 51 -6.27 8.46 -1.32
CA SER A 51 -4.84 8.20 -1.20
C SER A 51 -4.51 7.44 0.07
N PHE A 52 -4.96 7.94 1.22
CA PHE A 52 -4.78 7.25 2.50
C PHE A 52 -5.45 5.87 2.54
N LEU A 53 -6.63 5.72 1.93
CA LEU A 53 -7.31 4.42 1.85
C LEU A 53 -6.51 3.42 1.02
N PHE A 54 -6.00 3.84 -0.14
CA PHE A 54 -5.12 3.01 -0.97
C PHE A 54 -3.94 2.50 -0.13
N ARG A 55 -3.29 3.40 0.60
CA ARG A 55 -2.16 3.06 1.45
C ARG A 55 -2.49 2.06 2.54
N LEU A 56 -3.60 2.29 3.24
CA LEU A 56 -4.05 1.39 4.30
C LEU A 56 -4.29 -0.02 3.76
N VAL A 57 -5.03 -0.14 2.66
CA VAL A 57 -5.35 -1.44 2.06
C VAL A 57 -4.10 -2.11 1.52
N TYR A 58 -3.26 -1.36 0.80
CA TYR A 58 -2.03 -1.87 0.18
C TYR A 58 -1.00 -2.35 1.19
N TYR A 59 -0.93 -1.77 2.39
CA TYR A 59 -0.03 -2.27 3.45
C TYR A 59 -0.69 -3.35 4.33
N MET A 60 -1.95 -3.16 4.73
CA MET A 60 -2.59 -4.05 5.69
C MET A 60 -2.98 -5.41 5.09
N VAL A 61 -3.40 -5.44 3.83
CA VAL A 61 -3.80 -6.71 3.18
C VAL A 61 -2.60 -7.65 3.01
N PRO A 62 -1.47 -7.23 2.40
CA PRO A 62 -0.29 -8.09 2.29
C PRO A 62 0.28 -8.47 3.65
N PHE A 63 0.24 -7.57 4.64
CA PHE A 63 0.66 -7.86 6.00
C PHE A 63 -0.21 -8.96 6.64
N GLY A 64 -1.53 -8.85 6.55
CA GLY A 64 -2.47 -9.85 7.07
C GLY A 64 -2.29 -11.20 6.38
N VAL A 65 -2.16 -11.20 5.06
CA VAL A 65 -1.88 -12.43 4.28
C VAL A 65 -0.54 -13.04 4.72
N SER A 66 0.50 -12.23 4.86
CA SER A 66 1.83 -12.70 5.29
C SER A 66 1.77 -13.35 6.67
N LEU A 67 1.01 -12.79 7.61
CA LEU A 67 0.85 -13.35 8.95
C LEU A 67 0.13 -14.71 8.92
N LEU A 68 -0.89 -14.86 8.08
CA LEU A 68 -1.58 -16.14 7.89
C LEU A 68 -0.63 -17.21 7.36
N PHE A 69 0.19 -16.88 6.35
CA PHE A 69 1.21 -17.80 5.83
C PHE A 69 2.30 -18.10 6.86
N TYR A 70 2.75 -17.10 7.61
CA TYR A 70 3.77 -17.27 8.65
C TYR A 70 3.30 -18.24 9.75
N ARG A 71 2.04 -18.17 10.16
CA ARG A 71 1.45 -19.13 11.10
C ARG A 71 1.52 -20.57 10.59
N ASN A 72 1.31 -20.79 9.29
CA ASN A 72 1.37 -22.14 8.71
C ASN A 72 2.81 -22.68 8.75
N VAL A 73 3.79 -21.86 8.37
CA VAL A 73 5.21 -22.22 8.43
C VAL A 73 5.66 -22.50 9.86
N LEU A 74 5.23 -21.68 10.82
CA LEU A 74 5.61 -21.87 12.23
C LEU A 74 5.01 -23.17 12.81
N ARG A 75 3.80 -23.54 12.41
CA ARG A 75 3.17 -24.82 12.78
C ARG A 75 3.92 -26.03 12.24
N GLU A 76 4.39 -25.98 10.99
CA GLU A 76 5.23 -27.04 10.42
C GLU A 76 6.54 -27.20 11.19
N ARG A 77 7.22 -26.09 11.52
CA ARG A 77 8.47 -26.10 12.28
C ARG A 77 8.30 -26.71 13.69
N VAL A 78 7.20 -26.42 14.38
CA VAL A 78 6.90 -26.99 15.70
C VAL A 78 6.66 -28.50 15.62
N ASN A 79 5.89 -28.96 14.63
CA ASN A 79 5.60 -30.40 14.46
C ASN A 79 6.87 -31.22 14.09
N LEU A 80 7.80 -30.65 13.32
CA LEU A 80 9.07 -31.28 12.97
C LEU A 80 10.04 -31.40 14.16
N GLY A 81 9.92 -30.54 15.17
CA GLY A 81 10.68 -30.62 16.41
C GLY A 81 10.12 -31.64 17.41
N ALA A 82 8.80 -31.89 17.39
CA ALA A 82 8.14 -32.84 18.28
C ALA A 82 8.31 -34.31 17.88
N GLY A 83 8.71 -34.60 16.63
CA GLY A 83 8.98 -35.96 16.14
C GLY A 83 10.43 -36.44 16.27
N GLN A 84 11.31 -35.65 16.88
CA GLN A 84 12.75 -35.96 17.06
C GLN A 84 13.18 -36.15 18.53
N GLY A 85 12.23 -36.22 19.46
CA GLY A 85 12.46 -36.60 20.86
C GLY A 85 11.84 -37.95 21.17
#